data_AF-A0A6P1U6K8-F1
#
_entry.id   AF-A0A6P1U6K8-F1
#
_cell.length_a   1.000
_cell.length_b   1.000
_cell.length_c   1.000
_cell.angle_alpha   90.00
_cell.angle_beta   90.00
_cell.angle_gamma   90.00
#
_symmetry.space_group_name_H-M   'P 1'
#
loop_
_entity.id
_entity.type
_entity.pdbx_description
1 polymer ?
#
loop_
_entity_poly.entity_id
_entity_poly.type
_entity_poly.pdbx_seq_one_letter_code
_entity_poly.pdbx_strand_id
1 'polypeptide(L)' 'MADTWLASLITATPQEGFELAITLSRRGVKYTQPDVDTLKKLRPDYANSAEALTAASQVVATNFQTVAAANNYWRK' A
#
# COMPACT_ATOMS: atom_id res chain seq x y z
N MET A 1 -17.24 13.82 8.91
CA MET A 1 -17.17 12.74 7.91
C MET A 1 -15.70 12.41 7.73
N ALA A 2 -15.29 11.15 7.86
CA ALA A 2 -13.89 10.81 7.59
C ALA A 2 -13.58 11.17 6.13
N ASP A 3 -12.47 11.86 5.88
CA ASP A 3 -12.05 12.22 4.53
C ASP A 3 -11.99 10.96 3.65
N THR A 4 -12.70 10.97 2.53
CA THR A 4 -12.66 9.90 1.53
C THR A 4 -11.29 9.91 0.86
N TRP A 5 -10.34 9.16 1.41
CA TRP A 5 -8.97 9.12 0.88
C TRP A 5 -8.80 8.16 -0.30
N LEU A 6 -9.64 7.11 -0.40
CA LEU A 6 -9.63 6.13 -1.48
C LEU A 6 -10.85 6.37 -2.39
N ALA A 7 -10.70 7.29 -3.35
CA ALA A 7 -11.78 7.68 -4.24
C ALA A 7 -11.97 6.74 -5.44
N SER A 8 -10.90 6.08 -5.91
CA SER A 8 -10.92 5.20 -7.07
C SER A 8 -9.76 4.20 -7.04
N LEU A 9 -9.93 3.06 -7.71
CA LEU A 9 -8.84 2.14 -8.04
C LEU A 9 -8.29 2.36 -9.46
N ILE A 10 -8.91 3.25 -10.24
CA ILE A 10 -8.50 3.56 -11.62
C ILE A 10 -7.36 4.57 -11.59
N THR A 11 -6.27 4.26 -12.28
CA THR A 11 -5.05 5.08 -12.41
C THR A 11 -4.64 5.17 -13.87
N ALA A 12 -4.03 6.28 -14.28
CA ALA A 12 -3.71 6.53 -15.69
C ALA A 12 -2.54 5.66 -16.17
N THR A 13 -1.61 5.31 -15.27
CA THR A 13 -0.40 4.54 -15.61
C THR A 13 -0.14 3.40 -14.63
N PRO A 14 0.66 2.39 -15.03
CA PRO A 14 1.12 1.34 -14.13
C PRO A 14 1.88 1.86 -12.91
N GLN A 15 2.67 2.94 -13.08
CA GLN A 15 3.41 3.55 -11.98
C GLN A 15 2.46 4.14 -10.93
N GLU A 16 1.47 4.93 -11.34
CA GLU A 16 0.44 5.45 -10.44
C GLU A 16 -0.32 4.31 -9.74
N GLY A 17 -0.59 3.22 -10.47
CA GLY A 17 -1.21 2.01 -9.91
C GLY A 17 -0.36 1.37 -8.81
N PHE A 18 0.96 1.34 -8.98
CA PHE A 18 1.89 0.83 -7.98
C PHE A 18 1.98 1.75 -6.76
N GLU A 19 2.02 3.06 -6.97
CA GLU A 19 1.99 4.05 -5.88
C GLU A 19 0.67 3.98 -5.07
N LEU A 20 -0.45 3.73 -5.74
CA LEU A 20 -1.74 3.46 -5.08
C LEU A 20 -1.68 2.17 -4.25
N ALA A 21 -1.10 1.09 -4.78
CA ALA A 21 -0.93 -0.17 -4.06
C ALA A 21 -0.04 -0.03 -2.80
N ILE A 22 1.03 0.77 -2.88
CA ILE A 22 1.83 1.13 -1.70
C ILE A 22 0.98 1.86 -0.66
N THR A 23 0.16 2.81 -1.13
CA THR A 23 -0.70 3.61 -0.26
C THR A 23 -1.74 2.74 0.45
N LEU A 24 -2.39 1.83 -0.27
CA LEU A 24 -3.32 0.82 0.28
C LEU A 24 -2.66 0.00 1.39
N SER A 25 -1.46 -0.51 1.11
CA SER A 25 -0.69 -1.33 2.06
C SER A 25 -0.37 -0.57 3.35
N ARG A 26 0.09 0.68 3.23
CA ARG A 26 0.42 1.54 4.39
C ARG A 26 -0.83 1.98 5.17
N ARG A 27 -1.94 2.21 4.48
CA ARG A 27 -3.22 2.60 5.10
C ARG A 27 -3.80 1.45 5.93
N GLY A 28 -3.67 0.20 5.46
CA GLY A 28 -4.05 -0.99 6.25
C GLY A 28 -3.36 -1.02 7.61
N VAL A 29 -2.03 -0.83 7.65
CA VAL A 29 -1.26 -0.76 8.90
C VAL A 29 -1.75 0.37 9.81
N LYS A 30 -2.01 1.56 9.24
CA LYS A 30 -2.51 2.72 9.99
C LYS A 30 -3.93 2.52 10.55
N TYR A 31 -4.78 1.77 9.87
CA TYR A 31 -6.11 1.43 10.40
C TYR A 31 -6.04 0.44 11.55
N THR A 32 -5.12 -0.53 11.48
CA THR A 32 -4.90 -1.51 12.57
C THR A 32 -4.23 -0.87 13.78
N GLN A 33 -3.27 0.02 13.57
CA GLN A 33 -2.58 0.76 14.62
C GLN A 33 -2.65 2.27 14.34
N PRO A 34 -3.61 3.00 14.93
CA PRO A 34 -3.79 4.42 14.68
C PRO A 34 -2.77 5.31 15.43
N ASP A 35 -2.11 4.81 16.47
CA ASP A 35 -1.12 5.57 17.23
C ASP A 35 0.20 5.72 16.44
N VAL A 36 0.48 6.95 16.04
CA VAL A 36 1.66 7.31 15.26
C VAL A 36 2.95 7.08 16.04
N ASP A 37 2.95 7.26 17.37
CA ASP A 37 4.15 7.08 18.16
C ASP A 37 4.51 5.60 18.31
N THR A 38 3.50 4.73 18.45
CA THR A 38 3.70 3.28 18.33
C THR A 38 4.25 2.89 16.96
N LEU A 39 3.70 3.43 15.85
CA LEU A 39 4.23 3.15 14.51
C LEU A 39 5.68 3.59 14.33
N LYS A 40 6.06 4.75 14.88
CA LYS A 40 7.45 5.24 14.84
C LYS A 40 8.39 4.32 15.62
N LYS A 41 7.96 3.83 16.78
CA LYS A 41 8.75 2.90 17.61
C LYS A 41 9.00 1.56 16.92
N LEU A 42 8.02 1.05 16.17
CA LEU A 42 8.14 -0.22 15.43
C LEU A 42 8.91 -0.09 14.11
N ARG A 43 9.10 1.14 13.59
CA ARG A 43 9.72 1.36 12.29
C ARG A 43 11.15 0.82 12.15
N PRO A 44 12.05 1.02 13.13
CA PRO A 44 13.42 0.50 13.05
C PRO A 44 13.47 -1.02 12.91
N ASP A 45 12.54 -1.74 13.54
CA ASP A 45 12.51 -3.21 13.59
C ASP A 45 12.28 -3.80 12.20
N TYR A 46 11.26 -3.31 11.49
CA TYR A 46 10.94 -3.83 10.16
C TYR A 46 11.80 -3.20 9.06
N ALA A 47 12.27 -1.96 9.22
CA ALA A 47 13.03 -1.26 8.18
C ALA A 47 14.42 -1.86 7.92
N ASN A 48 14.98 -2.58 8.90
CA ASN A 48 16.30 -3.23 8.79
C ASN A 48 16.21 -4.76 8.70
N SER A 49 15.00 -5.33 8.66
CA SER A 49 14.79 -6.77 8.54
C SER A 49 14.53 -7.17 7.09
N ALA A 50 15.40 -8.02 6.52
CA ALA A 50 15.23 -8.52 5.16
C ALA A 50 13.91 -9.28 4.97
N GLU A 51 13.51 -10.07 5.97
CA GLU A 51 12.23 -10.78 6.00
C GLU A 51 11.06 -9.80 6.00
N ALA A 52 11.12 -8.76 6.84
CA ALA A 52 10.04 -7.79 6.93
C ALA A 52 9.93 -6.91 5.69
N LEU A 53 11.06 -6.54 5.06
CA LEU A 53 11.08 -5.83 3.77
C LEU A 53 10.48 -6.70 2.65
N THR A 54 10.79 -7.99 2.64
CA THR A 54 10.21 -8.95 1.69
C THR A 54 8.71 -9.11 1.91
N ALA A 55 8.28 -9.23 3.17
CA ALA A 55 6.87 -9.31 3.53
C ALA A 55 6.09 -8.03 3.14
N ALA A 56 6.68 -6.85 3.37
CA ALA A 56 6.09 -5.59 2.93
C ALA A 56 5.92 -5.53 1.40
N SER A 57 6.93 -5.99 0.66
CA SER A 57 6.87 -6.09 -0.81
C SER A 57 5.75 -7.04 -1.27
N GLN A 58 5.58 -8.19 -0.61
CA GLN A 58 4.52 -9.16 -0.92
C GLN A 58 3.10 -8.56 -0.75
N VAL A 59 2.89 -7.77 0.32
CA VAL A 59 1.61 -7.08 0.55
C VAL A 59 1.34 -6.05 -0.56
N VAL A 60 2.36 -5.28 -0.95
CA VAL A 60 2.25 -4.33 -2.07
C VAL A 60 1.94 -5.05 -3.36
N ALA A 61 2.60 -6.18 -3.65
CA ALA A 61 2.34 -6.99 -4.84
C ALA A 61 0.89 -7.49 -4.91
N THR A 62 0.33 -7.92 -3.77
CA THR A 62 -1.08 -8.37 -3.68
C THR A 62 -2.06 -7.23 -3.96
N ASN A 63 -1.80 -6.04 -3.41
CA ASN A 63 -2.61 -4.86 -3.70
C ASN A 63 -2.46 -4.40 -5.16
N PHE A 64 -1.24 -4.45 -5.70
CA PHE A 64 -0.97 -4.08 -7.09
C PHE A 64 -1.64 -5.03 -8.07
N GLN A 65 -1.72 -6.33 -7.78
CA GLN A 65 -2.49 -7.28 -8.58
C GLN A 65 -3.97 -6.84 -8.70
N THR A 66 -4.56 -6.37 -7.60
CA THR A 66 -5.94 -5.88 -7.57
C THR A 66 -6.09 -4.58 -8.36
N VAL A 67 -5.19 -3.61 -8.16
CA VAL A 67 -5.19 -2.33 -8.89
C VAL A 67 -4.97 -2.56 -10.39
N ALA A 68 -4.03 -3.41 -10.78
CA ALA A 68 -3.77 -3.73 -12.18
C ALA A 68 -4.98 -4.38 -12.85
N ALA A 69 -5.66 -5.31 -12.17
CA ALA A 69 -6.90 -5.91 -12.68
C ALA A 69 -8.01 -4.86 -12.84
N ALA A 70 -8.16 -3.94 -11.89
CA ALA A 70 -9.13 -2.83 -11.98
C ALA A 70 -8.86 -1.90 -13.18
N ASN A 71 -7.60 -1.78 -13.61
CA ASN A 71 -7.17 -0.95 -14.74
C ASN A 71 -7.04 -1.72 -16.06
N ASN A 72 -7.58 -2.94 -16.16
CA ASN A 72 -7.42 -3.82 -17.31
C ASN A 72 -5.95 -3.93 -17.77
N TYR A 73 -5.03 -3.95 -16.81
CA TYR A 73 -3.57 -4.00 -17.01
C TYR A 73 -3.01 -2.91 -17.93
N TRP A 74 -3.70 -1.76 -18.06
CA TRP A 74 -3.32 -0.67 -18.97
C TRP A 74 -3.10 -1.13 -20.42
N ARG A 75 -3.78 -2.21 -20.83
CA ARG A 75 -3.73 -2.71 -22.22
C ARG A 75 -4.35 -1.69 -23.17
N LYS A 76 -3.72 -1.51 -24.33
CA LYS A 76 -4.22 -0.67 -25.43
C LYS A 76 -5.05 -1.50 -26.39
#